data_AF-A0A3M5FH68-F1
#
_entry.id   AF-A0A3M5FH68-F1
#
_cell.length_a   1.000
_cell.length_b   1.000
_cell.length_c   1.000
_cell.angle_alpha   90.00
_cell.angle_beta   90.00
_cell.angle_gamma   90.00
#
_symmetry.space_group_name_H-M   'P 1'
#
loop_
_entity.id
_entity.type
_entity.pdbx_description
1 polymer ?
#
loop_
_entity_poly.entity_id
_entity_poly.type
_entity_poly.pdbx_seq_one_letter_code
_entity_poly.pdbx_strand_id
1 'polypeptide(L)'
;MPKAGRPPVIAAGHYPLLTRLAHAQPYSSQAELAQAFHAETGITAHPDTFAKALKLAGIVRVKERAKGSFQPPESRKSYGYTEAHLRQLPEQRYPSCLTDAEWTLVANLFEVSGGRGVPPRHSRRTLLDACCYVVCTGCSWRMLPREFPHWDNVYKTFRRWSAQGKFEQMHDRLRAQWRERVDRDEKPSAAVLDSQSTRSSPQGGESGYDAGKKVKGRKRSLVVDTLGLLLAVSISAASVQDRDGADDAVTSSMGKYPSLSTLFVDSAYAGK
;
A
#
# COMPACT_ATOMS: atom_id res chain seq x y z
N MET A 1 55.96 38.30 -7.16
CA MET A 1 55.54 37.55 -5.96
C MET A 1 56.15 36.16 -6.04
N PRO A 2 56.89 35.69 -5.02
CA PRO A 2 57.50 34.37 -5.06
C PRO A 2 56.39 33.31 -5.20
N LYS A 3 56.58 32.35 -6.11
CA LYS A 3 55.67 31.21 -6.27
C LYS A 3 55.59 30.49 -4.93
N ALA A 4 54.44 30.59 -4.25
CA ALA A 4 54.17 29.80 -3.06
C ALA A 4 54.37 28.33 -3.43
N GLY A 5 55.30 27.67 -2.74
CA GLY A 5 55.60 26.26 -2.95
C GLY A 5 54.38 25.39 -2.72
N ARG A 6 54.48 24.11 -3.11
CA ARG A 6 53.44 23.11 -2.87
C ARG A 6 53.03 23.15 -1.38
N PRO A 7 51.72 23.21 -1.07
CA PRO A 7 51.26 23.20 0.32
C PRO A 7 51.86 22.02 1.08
N PRO A 8 52.24 22.20 2.36
CA PRO A 8 52.82 21.13 3.14
C PRO A 8 51.81 19.98 3.27
N VAL A 9 52.26 18.76 2.97
CA VAL A 9 51.45 17.53 3.01
C VAL A 9 51.92 16.68 4.19
N ILE A 10 51.00 15.95 4.82
CA ILE A 10 51.34 14.95 5.84
C ILE A 10 52.15 13.82 5.19
N ALA A 11 53.48 13.92 5.29
CA ALA A 11 54.44 12.90 4.85
C ALA A 11 54.74 11.87 5.96
N ALA A 12 55.40 10.76 5.59
CA ALA A 12 55.74 9.66 6.50
C ALA A 12 56.54 10.09 7.74
N GLY A 13 57.34 11.16 7.65
CA GLY A 13 58.07 11.72 8.79
C GLY A 13 57.18 12.24 9.93
N HIS A 14 55.89 12.47 9.67
CA HIS A 14 54.92 12.94 10.67
C HIS A 14 54.18 11.81 11.40
N TYR A 15 54.34 10.55 10.98
CA TYR A 15 53.61 9.42 11.58
C TYR A 15 54.02 9.12 13.04
N PRO A 16 55.30 9.24 13.44
CA PRO A 16 55.68 9.13 14.86
C PRO A 16 54.98 10.18 15.74
N LEU A 17 54.79 11.40 15.22
CA LEU A 17 54.07 12.46 15.91
C LEU A 17 52.58 12.14 16.07
N LEU A 18 51.91 11.69 15.00
CA LEU A 18 50.51 11.25 15.07
C LEU A 18 50.32 10.12 16.09
N THR A 19 51.26 9.18 16.13
CA THR A 19 51.27 8.06 17.09
C THR A 19 51.39 8.58 18.52
N ARG A 20 52.32 9.50 18.78
CA ARG A 20 52.49 10.13 20.09
C ARG A 20 51.24 10.88 20.54
N LEU A 21 50.62 11.67 19.67
CA LEU A 21 49.41 12.42 19.97
C LEU A 21 48.22 11.49 20.28
N ALA A 22 48.04 10.44 19.47
CA ALA A 22 46.97 9.47 19.70
C ALA A 22 47.16 8.66 20.98
N HIS A 23 48.40 8.34 21.38
CA HIS A 23 48.68 7.69 22.66
C HIS A 23 48.48 8.62 23.86
N ALA A 24 48.80 9.91 23.73
CA ALA A 24 48.59 10.89 24.79
C ALA A 24 47.09 11.17 25.02
N GLN A 25 46.26 11.04 23.98
CA GLN A 25 44.83 11.36 24.00
C GLN A 25 43.99 10.25 23.33
N PRO A 26 43.91 9.04 23.94
CA PRO A 26 43.30 7.87 23.30
C PRO A 26 41.79 7.99 23.06
N TYR A 27 41.11 8.89 23.78
CA TYR A 27 39.67 9.12 23.66
C TYR A 27 39.30 10.32 22.79
N SER A 28 40.29 11.04 22.27
CA SER A 28 40.04 12.26 21.49
C SER A 28 39.40 11.96 20.14
N SER A 29 38.56 12.89 19.71
CA SER A 29 37.98 12.83 18.37
C SER A 29 39.06 13.06 17.31
N GLN A 30 38.79 12.63 16.07
CA GLN A 30 39.69 12.88 14.95
C GLN A 30 39.92 14.39 14.72
N ALA A 31 38.92 15.23 15.03
CA ALA A 31 39.02 16.68 14.90
C ALA A 31 39.96 17.27 15.96
N GLU A 32 39.88 16.80 17.20
CA GLU A 32 40.79 17.21 18.28
C GLU A 32 42.24 16.81 17.98
N LEU A 33 42.46 15.58 17.50
CA LEU A 33 43.79 15.15 17.08
C LEU A 33 44.34 15.97 15.91
N ALA A 34 43.48 16.38 14.98
CA ALA A 34 43.87 17.25 13.87
C ALA A 34 44.26 18.67 14.35
N GLN A 35 43.57 19.20 15.35
CA GLN A 35 43.92 20.49 15.96
C GLN A 35 45.25 20.41 16.71
N ALA A 36 45.47 19.35 17.49
CA ALA A 36 46.74 19.13 18.19
C ALA A 36 47.92 18.97 17.20
N PHE A 37 47.70 18.24 16.11
CA PHE A 37 48.69 18.10 15.05
C PHE A 37 49.00 19.42 14.33
N HIS A 38 47.97 20.23 14.06
CA HIS A 38 48.13 21.55 13.46
C HIS A 38 48.91 22.49 14.38
N ALA A 39 48.64 22.46 15.69
CA ALA A 39 49.35 23.29 16.67
C ALA A 39 50.86 23.00 16.71
N GLU A 40 51.26 21.75 16.48
CA GLU A 40 52.68 21.37 16.50
C GLU A 40 53.39 21.51 15.14
N THR A 41 52.68 21.40 14.02
CA THR A 41 53.30 21.33 12.69
C THR A 41 52.95 22.49 11.77
N GLY A 42 51.89 23.25 12.08
CA GLY A 42 51.30 24.26 11.21
C GLY A 42 50.58 23.69 9.98
N ILE A 43 50.50 22.36 9.84
CA ILE A 43 49.91 21.71 8.66
C ILE A 43 48.39 21.56 8.87
N THR A 44 47.61 22.13 7.97
CA THR A 44 46.16 21.93 7.92
C THR A 44 45.82 20.87 6.89
N ALA A 45 45.14 19.79 7.30
CA ALA A 45 44.73 18.71 6.42
C ALA A 45 43.21 18.52 6.44
N HIS A 46 42.64 18.15 5.28
CA HIS A 46 41.25 17.74 5.19
C HIS A 46 40.99 16.51 6.08
N PRO A 47 39.80 16.37 6.73
CA PRO A 47 39.49 15.24 7.60
C PRO A 47 39.82 13.87 7.01
N ASP A 48 39.48 13.62 5.75
CA ASP A 48 39.79 12.33 5.10
C ASP A 48 41.28 12.08 4.90
N THR A 49 42.05 13.14 4.65
CA THR A 49 43.52 13.05 4.52
C THR A 49 44.14 12.74 5.88
N PHE A 50 43.62 13.36 6.93
CA PHE A 50 44.05 13.11 8.29
C PHE A 50 43.69 11.69 8.75
N ALA A 51 42.49 11.20 8.45
CA ALA A 51 42.06 9.82 8.72
C ALA A 51 42.97 8.79 8.02
N LYS A 52 43.32 9.04 6.75
CA LYS A 52 44.27 8.20 6.02
C LYS A 52 45.65 8.20 6.66
N ALA A 53 46.15 9.37 7.10
CA ALA A 53 47.44 9.47 7.76
C ALA A 53 47.47 8.74 9.11
N LEU A 54 46.42 8.83 9.92
CA LEU A 54 46.26 8.06 11.16
C LEU A 54 46.31 6.55 10.88
N LYS A 55 45.59 6.09 9.85
CA LYS A 55 45.60 4.68 9.43
C LYS A 55 46.99 4.21 8.99
N LEU A 56 47.71 5.04 8.23
CA LEU A 56 49.08 4.75 7.79
C LEU A 56 50.09 4.77 8.95
N ALA A 57 49.83 5.56 10.00
CA ALA A 57 50.57 5.54 11.26
C ALA A 57 50.19 4.35 12.18
N GLY A 58 49.30 3.45 11.75
CA GLY A 58 48.89 2.27 12.51
C GLY A 58 47.80 2.54 13.56
N ILE A 59 47.18 3.72 13.54
CA ILE A 59 46.13 4.10 14.50
C ILE A 59 44.77 3.71 13.94
N VAL A 60 44.07 2.81 14.64
CA VAL A 60 42.73 2.32 14.26
C VAL A 60 41.73 2.66 15.35
N ARG A 61 40.63 3.32 14.96
CA ARG A 61 39.53 3.62 15.89
C ARG A 61 38.71 2.35 16.15
N VAL A 62 38.73 1.88 17.40
CA VAL A 62 37.84 0.81 17.86
C VAL A 62 36.53 1.46 18.29
N LYS A 63 35.44 1.18 17.56
CA LYS A 63 34.11 1.59 17.99
C LYS A 63 33.65 0.62 19.06
N GLU A 64 33.54 1.06 20.31
CA GLU A 64 32.84 0.26 21.33
C GLU A 64 31.41 0.02 20.85
N ARG A 65 31.11 -1.22 20.45
CA ARG A 65 29.73 -1.66 20.33
C ARG A 65 29.22 -1.80 21.74
N ALA A 66 28.46 -0.80 22.22
CA ALA A 66 27.65 -0.98 23.41
C ALA A 66 26.86 -2.29 23.22
N LYS A 67 27.14 -3.28 24.07
CA LYS A 67 26.33 -4.51 24.18
C LYS A 67 25.00 -4.13 24.85
N GLY A 68 24.21 -3.31 24.18
CA GLY A 68 22.78 -3.23 24.45
C GLY A 68 22.15 -4.45 23.81
N SER A 69 21.48 -5.28 24.62
CA SER A 69 20.59 -6.32 24.12
C SER A 69 19.40 -5.64 23.44
N PHE A 70 19.59 -5.20 22.20
CA PHE A 70 18.45 -4.92 21.33
C PHE A 70 17.82 -6.27 21.03
N GLN A 71 16.84 -6.66 21.85
CA GLN A 71 15.86 -7.62 21.37
C GLN A 71 15.16 -6.93 20.20
N PRO A 72 15.20 -7.50 18.98
CA PRO A 72 14.31 -7.05 17.94
C PRO A 72 12.90 -7.04 18.54
N PRO A 73 12.07 -6.00 18.31
CA PRO A 73 10.66 -6.16 18.59
C PRO A 73 10.21 -7.46 17.94
N GLU A 74 9.38 -8.24 18.64
CA GLU A 74 8.77 -9.46 18.09
C GLU A 74 8.48 -9.23 16.61
N SER A 75 8.93 -10.15 15.76
CA SER A 75 8.80 -10.03 14.31
C SER A 75 7.39 -9.50 14.03
N ARG A 76 7.29 -8.25 13.56
CA ARG A 76 5.99 -7.64 13.22
C ARG A 76 5.20 -8.73 12.54
N LYS A 77 4.06 -9.16 13.12
CA LYS A 77 3.18 -10.17 12.51
C LYS A 77 3.14 -9.84 11.03
N SER A 78 3.82 -10.65 10.22
CA SER A 78 3.83 -10.43 8.78
C SER A 78 2.36 -10.51 8.40
N TYR A 79 1.83 -9.43 7.82
CA TYR A 79 0.49 -9.28 7.24
C TYR A 79 -0.41 -10.50 7.41
N GLY A 80 -1.59 -10.36 8.04
CA GLY A 80 -2.54 -11.41 8.48
C GLY A 80 -2.97 -12.54 7.54
N TYR A 81 -2.07 -13.08 6.74
CA TYR A 81 -2.10 -14.35 6.04
C TYR A 81 -1.84 -15.45 7.08
N THR A 82 -2.91 -16.01 7.61
CA THR A 82 -2.83 -17.33 8.26
C THR A 82 -2.75 -18.43 7.21
N GLU A 83 -2.35 -19.65 7.58
CA GLU A 83 -2.28 -20.78 6.64
C GLU A 83 -3.60 -21.03 5.89
N ALA A 84 -4.75 -20.79 6.53
CA ALA A 84 -6.08 -20.89 5.91
C ALA A 84 -6.32 -19.89 4.78
N HIS A 85 -5.56 -18.80 4.73
CA HIS A 85 -5.64 -17.74 3.71
C HIS A 85 -4.53 -17.83 2.68
N LEU A 86 -3.61 -18.78 2.84
CA LEU A 86 -2.64 -19.08 1.80
C LEU A 86 -3.37 -19.72 0.62
N ARG A 87 -2.94 -19.33 -0.57
CA ARG A 87 -3.48 -19.92 -1.80
C ARG A 87 -3.00 -21.35 -1.91
N GLN A 88 -3.93 -22.29 -1.80
CA GLN A 88 -3.61 -23.69 -2.02
C GLN A 88 -3.45 -23.91 -3.53
N LEU A 89 -2.22 -24.18 -3.95
CA LEU A 89 -1.93 -24.71 -5.28
C LEU A 89 -2.25 -26.22 -5.26
N PRO A 90 -2.91 -26.79 -6.29
CA PRO A 90 -3.30 -26.19 -7.58
C PRO A 90 -4.77 -25.71 -7.63
N GLU A 91 -5.50 -25.72 -6.51
CA GLU A 91 -6.97 -25.56 -6.49
C GLU A 91 -7.44 -24.14 -6.85
N GLN A 92 -6.62 -23.11 -6.63
CA GLN A 92 -6.90 -21.74 -7.09
C GLN A 92 -6.23 -21.46 -8.44
N ARG A 93 -6.97 -21.77 -9.52
CA ARG A 93 -6.49 -21.66 -10.91
C ARG A 93 -5.93 -20.29 -11.27
N TYR A 94 -6.52 -19.23 -10.74
CA TYR A 94 -6.08 -17.86 -10.97
C TYR A 94 -5.92 -17.08 -9.67
N PRO A 95 -5.03 -16.09 -9.64
CA PRO A 95 -4.91 -15.13 -8.55
C PRO A 95 -6.19 -14.35 -8.21
N SER A 96 -7.19 -14.35 -9.08
CA SER A 96 -8.49 -13.71 -8.85
C SER A 96 -9.51 -14.63 -8.17
N CYS A 97 -9.24 -15.93 -8.06
CA CYS A 97 -10.12 -16.90 -7.41
C CYS A 97 -10.15 -16.67 -5.90
N LEU A 98 -11.30 -16.93 -5.28
CA LEU A 98 -11.40 -16.90 -3.82
C LEU A 98 -10.69 -18.10 -3.20
N THR A 99 -10.07 -17.86 -2.04
CA THR A 99 -9.59 -18.93 -1.17
C THR A 99 -10.74 -19.75 -0.59
N ASP A 100 -10.48 -20.95 -0.10
CA ASP A 100 -11.53 -21.80 0.51
C ASP A 100 -12.13 -21.14 1.75
N ALA A 101 -11.28 -20.45 2.53
CA ALA A 101 -11.72 -19.67 3.68
C ALA A 101 -12.64 -18.50 3.26
N GLU A 102 -12.27 -17.76 2.22
CA GLU A 102 -13.10 -16.68 1.68
C GLU A 102 -14.40 -17.20 1.06
N TRP A 103 -14.34 -18.30 0.31
CA TRP A 103 -15.51 -18.97 -0.26
C TRP A 103 -16.48 -19.42 0.84
N THR A 104 -15.97 -20.03 1.92
CA THR A 104 -16.79 -20.48 3.05
C THR A 104 -17.62 -19.34 3.66
N LEU A 105 -17.05 -18.14 3.75
CA LEU A 105 -17.75 -16.97 4.29
C LEU A 105 -18.87 -16.44 3.40
N VAL A 106 -18.80 -16.68 2.09
CA VAL A 106 -19.69 -16.06 1.10
C VAL A 106 -20.55 -17.08 0.35
N ALA A 107 -20.31 -18.38 0.53
CA ALA A 107 -20.94 -19.48 -0.20
C ALA A 107 -22.47 -19.38 -0.14
N ASN A 108 -23.05 -19.16 1.04
CA ASN A 108 -24.49 -19.03 1.24
C ASN A 108 -25.14 -17.83 0.53
N LEU A 109 -24.36 -16.83 0.08
CA LEU A 109 -24.89 -15.76 -0.77
C LEU A 109 -25.19 -16.27 -2.19
N PHE A 110 -24.39 -17.22 -2.68
CA PHE A 110 -24.43 -17.66 -4.07
C PHE A 110 -25.12 -19.01 -4.24
N GLU A 111 -24.94 -19.90 -3.27
CA GLU A 111 -25.59 -21.19 -3.18
C GLU A 111 -27.03 -21.02 -2.72
N VAL A 112 -27.95 -21.71 -3.40
CA VAL A 112 -29.34 -21.81 -2.99
C VAL A 112 -29.64 -23.29 -2.84
N SER A 113 -29.78 -23.75 -1.61
CA SER A 113 -30.18 -25.12 -1.31
C SER A 113 -31.69 -25.27 -1.43
N GLY A 114 -32.18 -26.37 -2.02
CA GLY A 114 -33.59 -26.76 -1.94
C GLY A 114 -34.58 -26.08 -2.90
N GLY A 115 -34.11 -25.48 -4.00
CA GLY A 115 -35.00 -24.95 -5.03
C GLY A 115 -35.62 -26.03 -5.93
N ARG A 116 -36.90 -25.87 -6.31
CA ARG A 116 -37.51 -26.68 -7.38
C ARG A 116 -36.91 -26.29 -8.74
N GLY A 117 -36.39 -27.26 -9.48
CA GLY A 117 -35.87 -27.05 -10.84
C GLY A 117 -34.70 -27.97 -11.20
N VAL A 118 -34.21 -27.82 -12.43
CA VAL A 118 -33.02 -28.54 -12.90
C VAL A 118 -31.78 -28.05 -12.12
N PRO A 119 -30.99 -28.96 -11.52
CA PRO A 119 -29.76 -28.58 -10.84
C PRO A 119 -28.83 -27.74 -11.73
N PRO A 120 -28.13 -26.75 -11.17
CA PRO A 120 -27.22 -25.93 -11.95
C PRO A 120 -26.08 -26.77 -12.53
N ARG A 121 -25.86 -26.67 -13.85
CA ARG A 121 -24.79 -27.39 -14.57
C ARG A 121 -23.38 -27.02 -14.09
N HIS A 122 -23.18 -25.78 -13.64
CA HIS A 122 -21.90 -25.26 -13.19
C HIS A 122 -21.99 -24.92 -11.70
N SER A 123 -20.93 -25.22 -10.95
CA SER A 123 -20.83 -24.82 -9.55
C SER A 123 -20.89 -23.29 -9.43
N ARG A 124 -21.47 -22.80 -8.33
CA ARG A 124 -21.59 -21.36 -8.10
C ARG A 124 -20.22 -20.72 -7.84
N ARG A 125 -19.32 -21.43 -7.17
CA ARG A 125 -17.92 -21.02 -6.99
C ARG A 125 -17.23 -20.76 -8.32
N THR A 126 -17.31 -21.69 -9.27
CA THR A 126 -16.66 -21.51 -10.58
C THR A 126 -17.24 -20.33 -11.35
N LEU A 127 -18.55 -20.07 -11.25
CA LEU A 127 -19.16 -18.88 -11.85
C LEU A 127 -18.69 -17.60 -11.17
N LEU A 128 -18.52 -17.60 -9.85
CA LEU A 128 -18.00 -16.46 -9.09
C LEU A 128 -16.54 -16.18 -9.43
N ASP A 129 -15.69 -17.21 -9.45
CA ASP A 129 -14.28 -17.11 -9.82
C ASP A 129 -14.11 -16.55 -11.24
N ALA A 130 -14.98 -16.97 -12.18
CA ALA A 130 -15.01 -16.42 -13.52
C ALA A 130 -15.40 -14.92 -13.52
N CYS A 131 -16.34 -14.50 -12.68
CA CYS A 131 -16.68 -13.09 -12.51
C CYS A 131 -15.50 -12.30 -11.93
N CYS A 132 -14.85 -12.81 -10.88
CA CYS A 132 -13.67 -12.18 -10.28
C CYS A 132 -12.52 -12.07 -11.27
N TYR A 133 -12.32 -13.08 -12.13
CA TYR A 133 -11.33 -13.03 -13.20
C TYR A 133 -11.58 -11.88 -14.17
N VAL A 134 -12.81 -11.73 -14.66
CA VAL A 134 -13.18 -10.63 -15.58
C VAL A 134 -13.01 -9.27 -14.90
N VAL A 135 -13.46 -9.13 -13.65
CA VAL A 135 -13.35 -7.86 -12.91
C VAL A 135 -11.90 -7.49 -12.62
N CYS A 136 -11.06 -8.46 -12.27
CA CYS A 136 -9.64 -8.25 -11.96
C CYS A 136 -8.81 -7.93 -13.21
N THR A 137 -9.03 -8.68 -14.30
CA THR A 137 -8.24 -8.53 -15.54
C THR A 137 -8.76 -7.45 -16.48
N GLY A 138 -10.04 -7.09 -16.38
CA GLY A 138 -10.71 -6.19 -17.30
C GLY A 138 -10.89 -6.78 -18.71
N CYS A 139 -10.73 -8.09 -18.90
CA CYS A 139 -10.86 -8.70 -20.22
C CYS A 139 -12.31 -8.59 -20.76
N SER A 140 -12.46 -8.53 -22.09
CA SER A 140 -13.79 -8.64 -22.71
C SER A 140 -14.44 -9.98 -22.33
N TRP A 141 -15.75 -10.00 -22.08
CA TRP A 141 -16.48 -11.22 -21.72
C TRP A 141 -16.23 -12.37 -22.71
N ARG A 142 -16.18 -12.08 -24.01
CA ARG A 142 -15.92 -13.09 -25.05
C ARG A 142 -14.50 -13.64 -25.05
N MET A 143 -13.59 -12.99 -24.33
CA MET A 143 -12.20 -13.42 -24.12
C MET A 143 -12.00 -14.18 -22.81
N LEU A 144 -13.09 -14.52 -22.10
CA LEU A 144 -13.01 -15.36 -20.91
C LEU A 144 -12.30 -16.69 -21.26
N PRO A 145 -11.34 -17.14 -20.45
CA PRO A 145 -10.64 -18.40 -20.66
C PRO A 145 -11.60 -19.58 -20.82
N ARG A 146 -11.26 -20.52 -21.71
CA ARG A 146 -12.16 -21.63 -22.12
C ARG A 146 -12.37 -22.67 -21.03
N GLU A 147 -11.53 -22.67 -20.00
CA GLU A 147 -11.64 -23.48 -18.79
C GLU A 147 -12.78 -23.02 -17.88
N PHE A 148 -13.25 -21.78 -18.02
CA PHE A 148 -14.45 -21.31 -17.34
C PHE A 148 -15.71 -21.68 -18.12
N PRO A 149 -16.90 -21.69 -17.46
CA PRO A 149 -18.17 -21.80 -18.15
C PRO A 149 -18.28 -20.77 -19.28
N HIS A 150 -19.01 -21.12 -20.34
CA HIS A 150 -19.18 -20.25 -21.50
C HIS A 150 -19.59 -18.82 -21.08
N TRP A 151 -18.92 -17.81 -21.64
CA TRP A 151 -19.00 -16.41 -21.19
C TRP A 151 -20.44 -15.88 -21.04
N ASP A 152 -21.36 -16.30 -21.90
CA ASP A 152 -22.76 -15.87 -21.86
C ASP A 152 -23.46 -16.34 -20.57
N ASN A 153 -23.16 -17.55 -20.10
CA ASN A 153 -23.69 -18.07 -18.82
C ASN A 153 -23.12 -17.31 -17.62
N VAL A 154 -21.82 -16.99 -17.68
CA VAL A 154 -21.14 -16.20 -16.64
C VAL A 154 -21.71 -14.80 -16.60
N TYR A 155 -21.82 -14.12 -17.75
CA TYR A 155 -22.36 -12.76 -17.85
C TYR A 155 -23.81 -12.65 -17.37
N LYS A 156 -24.68 -13.58 -17.79
CA LYS A 156 -26.08 -13.64 -17.30
C LYS A 156 -26.14 -13.83 -15.79
N THR A 157 -25.25 -14.66 -15.24
CA THR A 157 -25.17 -14.89 -13.80
C THR A 157 -24.65 -13.65 -13.07
N PHE A 158 -23.58 -13.03 -13.57
CA PHE A 158 -23.03 -11.78 -13.07
C PHE A 158 -24.12 -10.71 -12.99
N ARG A 159 -24.79 -10.42 -14.11
CA ARG A 159 -25.90 -9.45 -14.19
C ARG A 159 -26.98 -9.70 -13.14
N ARG A 160 -27.40 -10.95 -12.98
CA ARG A 160 -28.42 -11.35 -11.98
C ARG A 160 -27.93 -11.14 -10.55
N TRP A 161 -26.68 -11.51 -10.25
CA TRP A 161 -26.12 -11.37 -8.91
C TRP A 161 -25.81 -9.92 -8.54
N SER A 162 -25.38 -9.10 -9.50
CA SER A 162 -25.24 -7.65 -9.33
C SER A 162 -26.57 -6.99 -9.03
N ALA A 163 -27.65 -7.32 -9.77
CA ALA A 163 -28.98 -6.81 -9.49
C ALA A 163 -29.54 -7.23 -8.12
N GLN A 164 -29.02 -8.34 -7.56
CA GLN A 164 -29.37 -8.85 -6.23
C GLN A 164 -28.47 -8.28 -5.11
N GLY A 165 -27.51 -7.41 -5.43
CA GLY A 165 -26.58 -6.85 -4.45
C GLY A 165 -25.64 -7.88 -3.80
N LYS A 166 -25.40 -9.02 -4.47
CA LYS A 166 -24.63 -10.13 -3.86
C LYS A 166 -23.14 -9.83 -3.79
N PHE A 167 -22.60 -9.09 -4.76
CA PHE A 167 -21.19 -8.75 -4.79
C PHE A 167 -20.85 -7.74 -3.68
N GLU A 168 -21.75 -6.82 -3.39
CA GLU A 168 -21.66 -5.85 -2.31
C GLU A 168 -21.66 -6.57 -0.96
N GLN A 169 -22.61 -7.49 -0.75
CA GLN A 169 -22.65 -8.32 0.47
C GLN A 169 -21.40 -9.20 0.62
N MET A 170 -20.91 -9.78 -0.48
CA MET A 170 -19.68 -10.56 -0.51
C MET A 170 -18.49 -9.67 -0.11
N HIS A 171 -18.36 -8.50 -0.73
CA HIS A 171 -17.30 -7.54 -0.43
C HIS A 171 -17.30 -7.14 1.05
N ASP A 172 -18.48 -6.90 1.65
CA ASP A 172 -18.55 -6.53 3.07
C ASP A 172 -18.03 -7.62 4.00
N ARG A 173 -18.38 -8.88 3.75
CA ARG A 173 -17.92 -10.01 4.56
C ARG A 173 -16.42 -10.21 4.43
N LEU A 174 -15.89 -10.10 3.21
CA LEU A 174 -14.46 -10.23 2.96
C LEU A 174 -13.68 -9.04 3.56
N ARG A 175 -14.25 -7.82 3.53
CA ARG A 175 -13.68 -6.66 4.23
C ARG A 175 -13.65 -6.88 5.73
N ALA A 176 -14.76 -7.31 6.34
CA ALA A 176 -14.86 -7.60 7.76
C ALA A 176 -13.75 -8.57 8.21
N GLN A 177 -13.62 -9.68 7.47
CA GLN A 177 -12.56 -10.66 7.67
C GLN A 177 -11.16 -10.03 7.53
N TRP A 178 -10.92 -9.20 6.52
CA TRP A 178 -9.62 -8.55 6.34
C TRP A 178 -9.27 -7.59 7.49
N ARG A 179 -10.25 -6.85 8.01
CA ARG A 179 -10.07 -5.95 9.15
C ARG A 179 -9.72 -6.71 10.42
N GLU A 180 -10.45 -7.80 10.70
CA GLU A 180 -10.16 -8.68 11.83
C GLU A 180 -8.74 -9.25 11.75
N ARG A 181 -8.29 -9.67 10.56
CA ARG A 181 -6.91 -10.18 10.33
C ARG A 181 -5.80 -9.19 10.66
N VAL A 182 -6.07 -7.88 10.60
CA VAL A 182 -5.10 -6.83 10.95
C VAL A 182 -5.38 -6.25 12.35
N ASP A 183 -6.06 -7.01 13.20
CA ASP A 183 -6.41 -6.65 14.58
C ASP A 183 -7.21 -5.33 14.63
N ARG A 184 -8.16 -5.15 13.71
CA ARG A 184 -9.09 -4.00 13.63
C ARG A 184 -10.54 -4.46 13.72
N ASP A 185 -11.38 -3.63 14.34
CA ASP A 185 -12.83 -3.86 14.39
C ASP A 185 -13.42 -3.99 12.98
N GLU A 186 -14.31 -4.97 12.78
CA GLU A 186 -15.06 -5.18 11.53
C GLU A 186 -15.73 -3.88 11.03
N LYS A 187 -16.29 -3.12 11.97
CA LYS A 187 -17.01 -1.88 11.70
C LYS A 187 -16.05 -0.69 11.86
N PRO A 188 -15.70 0.01 10.77
CA PRO A 188 -14.77 1.14 10.85
C PRO A 188 -15.39 2.32 11.60
N SER A 189 -14.56 3.06 12.33
CA SER A 189 -14.91 4.33 12.96
C SER A 189 -14.50 5.56 12.14
N ALA A 190 -13.55 5.39 11.21
CA ALA A 190 -13.07 6.44 10.34
C ALA A 190 -13.04 5.98 8.88
N ALA A 191 -13.33 6.91 7.98
CA ALA A 191 -13.32 6.72 6.54
C ALA A 191 -12.61 7.87 5.81
N VAL A 192 -12.20 7.61 4.56
CA VAL A 192 -11.65 8.60 3.63
C VAL A 192 -12.58 8.66 2.42
N LEU A 193 -12.90 9.86 1.96
CA LEU A 193 -13.69 10.10 0.74
C LEU A 193 -12.83 10.84 -0.29
N ASP A 194 -12.86 10.33 -1.51
CA ASP A 194 -12.27 10.97 -2.69
C ASP A 194 -13.14 10.73 -3.93
N SER A 195 -12.95 11.54 -4.96
CA SER A 195 -13.66 11.42 -6.23
C SER A 195 -12.75 11.28 -7.44
N GLN A 196 -13.13 10.34 -8.32
CA GLN A 196 -12.44 10.12 -9.58
C GLN A 196 -13.35 10.38 -10.78
N SER A 197 -12.93 11.27 -11.68
CA SER A 197 -13.57 11.47 -12.98
C SER A 197 -12.98 10.50 -14.01
N THR A 198 -13.83 9.70 -14.62
CA THR A 198 -13.48 8.66 -15.60
C THR A 198 -14.19 8.94 -16.92
N ARG A 199 -13.51 8.71 -18.05
CA ARG A 199 -14.14 8.85 -19.37
C ARG A 199 -15.26 7.81 -19.50
N SER A 200 -16.42 8.24 -20.00
CA SER A 200 -17.52 7.31 -20.27
C SER A 200 -17.23 6.51 -21.54
N SER A 201 -17.68 5.26 -21.56
CA SER A 201 -17.79 4.46 -22.79
C SER A 201 -18.95 4.97 -23.67
N PRO A 202 -19.01 4.59 -24.95
CA PRO A 202 -20.16 4.87 -25.82
C PRO A 202 -21.48 4.27 -25.32
N GLN A 203 -21.43 3.23 -24.46
CA GLN A 203 -22.62 2.72 -23.78
C GLN A 203 -23.11 3.77 -22.78
N GLY A 204 -24.31 4.30 -23.05
CA GLY A 204 -24.90 5.49 -22.43
C GLY A 204 -25.19 5.42 -20.93
N GLY A 205 -25.90 6.44 -20.46
CA GLY A 205 -26.18 6.75 -19.06
C GLY A 205 -25.76 8.18 -18.74
N GLU A 206 -25.92 8.59 -17.48
CA GLU A 206 -25.57 9.95 -17.06
C GLU A 206 -24.08 10.24 -17.30
N SER A 207 -23.79 11.39 -17.90
CA SER A 207 -22.43 11.82 -18.23
C SER A 207 -22.34 13.35 -18.24
N GLY A 208 -21.20 13.89 -17.84
CA GLY A 208 -20.94 15.33 -17.78
C GLY A 208 -19.51 15.65 -18.19
N TYR A 209 -19.15 16.93 -18.15
CA TYR A 209 -17.79 17.37 -18.41
C TYR A 209 -17.19 17.99 -17.14
N ASP A 210 -16.10 17.38 -16.67
CA ASP A 210 -15.28 17.92 -15.60
C ASP A 210 -14.28 18.90 -16.22
N ALA A 211 -14.47 20.20 -15.97
CA ALA A 211 -13.60 21.24 -16.52
C ALA A 211 -12.20 21.24 -15.88
N GLY A 212 -12.10 20.88 -14.59
CA GLY A 212 -10.82 20.83 -13.87
C GLY A 212 -9.95 19.68 -14.36
N LYS A 213 -10.53 18.50 -14.54
CA LYS A 213 -9.84 17.29 -15.03
C LYS A 213 -9.85 17.18 -16.57
N LYS A 214 -10.62 18.02 -17.26
CA LYS A 214 -10.87 17.98 -18.71
C LYS A 214 -11.35 16.61 -19.20
N VAL A 215 -12.25 16.00 -18.43
CA VAL A 215 -12.79 14.65 -18.68
C VAL A 215 -14.28 14.73 -18.99
N LYS A 216 -14.68 14.23 -20.16
CA LYS A 216 -16.08 13.93 -20.45
C LYS A 216 -16.39 12.52 -19.99
N GLY A 217 -17.28 12.37 -19.01
CA GLY A 217 -17.70 11.07 -18.52
C GLY A 217 -18.43 11.11 -17.19
N ARG A 218 -18.01 10.24 -16.26
CA ARG A 218 -18.66 10.03 -14.96
C ARG A 218 -17.69 10.30 -13.82
N LYS A 219 -18.22 10.79 -12.71
CA LYS A 219 -17.50 10.89 -11.45
C LYS A 219 -17.91 9.75 -10.54
N ARG A 220 -16.94 9.18 -9.84
CA ARG A 220 -17.14 8.13 -8.85
C ARG A 220 -16.66 8.65 -7.52
N SER A 221 -17.56 8.82 -6.57
CA SER A 221 -17.22 9.17 -5.20
C SER A 221 -17.06 7.87 -4.41
N LEU A 222 -15.89 7.66 -3.83
CA LEU A 222 -15.52 6.42 -3.14
C LEU A 222 -15.30 6.73 -1.66
N VAL A 223 -16.07 6.07 -0.79
CA VAL A 223 -15.81 6.06 0.65
C VAL A 223 -15.07 4.77 0.96
N VAL A 224 -13.87 4.89 1.51
CA VAL A 224 -13.03 3.77 1.94
C VAL A 224 -12.72 3.88 3.43
N ASP A 225 -12.39 2.77 4.08
CA ASP A 225 -11.86 2.81 5.44
C ASP A 225 -10.38 3.23 5.48
N THR A 226 -9.80 3.28 6.68
CA THR A 226 -8.38 3.60 6.89
C THR A 226 -7.38 2.57 6.36
N LEU A 227 -7.85 1.40 5.90
CA LEU A 227 -7.05 0.38 5.21
C LEU A 227 -7.21 0.48 3.68
N GLY A 228 -8.02 1.42 3.19
CA GLY A 228 -8.33 1.58 1.76
C GLY A 228 -9.41 0.62 1.25
N LEU A 229 -10.16 -0.05 2.13
CA LEU A 229 -11.21 -0.99 1.74
C LEU A 229 -12.53 -0.25 1.51
N LEU A 230 -13.24 -0.59 0.43
CA LEU A 230 -14.46 0.11 0.04
C LEU A 230 -15.60 -0.05 1.05
N LEU A 231 -16.27 1.06 1.35
CA LEU A 231 -17.46 1.11 2.20
C LEU A 231 -18.71 1.46 1.40
N ALA A 232 -18.60 2.48 0.53
CA ALA A 232 -19.67 2.92 -0.35
C ALA A 232 -19.11 3.53 -1.64
N VAL A 233 -19.92 3.50 -2.70
CA VAL A 233 -19.61 4.08 -4.00
C VAL A 233 -20.86 4.80 -4.51
N SER A 234 -20.73 6.06 -4.92
CA SER A 234 -21.74 6.75 -5.73
C SER A 234 -21.17 7.09 -7.10
N ILE A 235 -22.01 7.10 -8.12
CA ILE A 235 -21.63 7.43 -9.49
C ILE A 235 -22.55 8.53 -9.99
N SER A 236 -21.97 9.63 -10.44
CA SER A 236 -22.69 10.79 -10.95
C SER A 236 -22.08 11.29 -12.28
N ALA A 237 -22.71 12.28 -12.91
CA ALA A 237 -22.12 12.96 -14.05
C ALA A 237 -20.79 13.63 -13.67
N ALA A 238 -19.80 13.65 -14.58
CA ALA A 238 -18.50 14.26 -14.27
C ALA A 238 -18.55 15.78 -14.00
N SER A 239 -19.64 16.45 -14.37
CA SER A 239 -19.89 17.87 -14.09
C SER A 239 -20.34 18.15 -12.65
N VAL A 240 -20.80 17.13 -11.91
CA VAL A 240 -21.20 17.28 -10.50
C VAL A 240 -19.95 17.62 -9.68
N GLN A 241 -20.05 18.61 -8.79
CA GLN A 241 -18.93 18.99 -7.94
C GLN A 241 -18.69 17.96 -6.84
N ASP A 242 -17.45 17.86 -6.37
CA ASP A 242 -17.03 16.81 -5.44
C ASP A 242 -17.85 16.88 -4.13
N ARG A 243 -18.11 18.10 -3.64
CA ARG A 243 -19.00 18.37 -2.50
C ARG A 243 -20.43 17.86 -2.69
N ASP A 244 -21.04 18.10 -3.86
CA ASP A 244 -22.45 17.75 -4.10
C ASP A 244 -22.58 16.24 -4.33
N GLY A 245 -21.57 15.63 -4.95
CA GLY A 245 -21.50 14.19 -5.17
C GLY A 245 -21.07 13.37 -3.94
N ALA A 246 -20.76 14.03 -2.81
CA ALA A 246 -20.36 13.37 -1.57
C ALA A 246 -21.56 12.78 -0.81
N ASP A 247 -22.70 13.47 -0.82
CA ASP A 247 -23.83 13.19 0.08
C ASP A 247 -24.35 11.75 -0.06
N ASP A 248 -24.61 11.30 -1.29
CA ASP A 248 -25.08 9.94 -1.56
C ASP A 248 -24.11 8.88 -1.03
N ALA A 249 -22.81 9.08 -1.24
CA ALA A 249 -21.79 8.11 -0.84
C ALA A 249 -21.63 8.08 0.69
N VAL A 250 -21.66 9.25 1.34
CA VAL A 250 -21.58 9.37 2.80
C VAL A 250 -22.84 8.78 3.45
N THR A 251 -24.02 9.15 2.99
CA THR A 251 -25.31 8.63 3.48
C THR A 251 -25.37 7.10 3.36
N SER A 252 -24.98 6.55 2.21
CA SER A 252 -24.90 5.10 2.02
C SER A 252 -23.91 4.45 2.99
N SER A 253 -22.73 5.06 3.18
CA SER A 253 -21.71 4.55 4.10
C SER A 253 -22.16 4.58 5.56
N MET A 254 -22.82 5.64 6.01
CA MET A 254 -23.31 5.79 7.39
C MET A 254 -24.50 4.87 7.68
N GLY A 255 -25.41 4.69 6.72
CA GLY A 255 -26.52 3.75 6.85
C GLY A 255 -26.03 2.31 7.02
N LYS A 256 -24.90 1.98 6.40
CA LYS A 256 -24.28 0.65 6.46
C LYS A 256 -23.33 0.48 7.65
N TYR A 257 -22.61 1.54 8.02
CA TYR A 257 -21.65 1.58 9.12
C TYR A 257 -21.96 2.75 10.07
N PRO A 258 -22.95 2.59 10.97
CA PRO A 258 -23.30 3.63 11.94
C PRO A 258 -22.18 3.98 12.93
N SER A 259 -21.12 3.16 12.99
CA SER A 259 -19.92 3.41 13.80
C SER A 259 -19.01 4.51 13.24
N LEU A 260 -19.21 4.92 11.98
CA LEU A 260 -18.41 5.97 11.36
C LEU A 260 -18.66 7.31 12.07
N SER A 261 -17.62 7.81 12.75
CA SER A 261 -17.63 9.09 13.46
C SER A 261 -16.71 10.13 12.82
N THR A 262 -15.84 9.72 11.90
CA THR A 262 -14.82 10.60 11.31
C THR A 262 -14.70 10.34 9.81
N LEU A 263 -14.77 11.40 9.02
CA LEU A 263 -14.57 11.36 7.57
C LEU A 263 -13.43 12.30 7.19
N PHE A 264 -12.40 11.77 6.54
CA PHE A 264 -11.29 12.54 5.98
C PHE A 264 -11.58 12.87 4.52
N VAL A 265 -11.46 14.15 4.17
CA VAL A 265 -11.66 14.70 2.83
C VAL A 265 -10.62 15.77 2.56
N ASP A 266 -10.39 16.08 1.28
CA ASP A 266 -9.57 17.22 0.90
C ASP A 266 -10.36 18.56 0.95
N SER A 267 -9.69 19.66 0.61
CA SER A 267 -10.31 20.98 0.60
C SER A 267 -11.38 21.19 -0.46
N ALA A 268 -11.49 20.33 -1.48
CA ALA A 268 -12.52 20.43 -2.50
C ALA A 268 -13.93 20.12 -1.95
N TYR A 269 -13.98 19.44 -0.80
CA TYR A 269 -15.21 19.17 -0.04
C TYR A 269 -15.54 20.27 0.98
N ALA A 270 -14.72 21.32 1.09
CA ALA A 270 -15.01 22.44 1.98
C ALA A 270 -16.18 23.29 1.45
N GLY A 271 -17.21 23.49 2.26
CA GLY A 271 -18.40 24.27 1.92
C GLY A 271 -19.47 24.16 3.00
N LYS A 272 -20.47 25.06 2.97
CA LYS A 272 -21.69 24.95 3.78
C LYS A 272 -22.73 24.13 3.04
#